data_AF-A0AAX0RY80-F1
#
_entry.id   AF-A0AAX0RY80-F1
#
_cell.length_a   1.000
_cell.length_b   1.000
_cell.length_c   1.000
_cell.angle_alpha   90.00
_cell.angle_beta   90.00
_cell.angle_gamma   90.00
#
_symmetry.space_group_name_H-M   'P 1'
#
loop_
_entity.id
_entity.type
_entity.pdbx_description
1 polymer ?
#
loop_
_entity_poly.entity_id
_entity_poly.type
_entity_poly.pdbx_seq_one_letter_code
_entity_poly.pdbx_strand_id
1 'polypeptide(L)' 'MQQTADDLFIHRNTLIYRLSKIEKATGYNPKRFKDALTLQLVLWSDKKLKSEEFAY' A
#
# COMPACT_ATOMS: atom_id res chain seq x y z
N MET A 1 5.63 -7.64 -9.84
CA MET A 1 4.18 -7.70 -10.16
C MET A 1 3.66 -9.12 -10.14
N GLN A 2 4.26 -10.07 -10.89
CA GLN A 2 3.82 -11.47 -10.85
C GLN A 2 4.06 -12.10 -9.46
N GLN A 3 5.28 -12.01 -8.93
CA GLN A 3 5.62 -12.50 -7.59
C GLN A 3 4.63 -12.02 -6.51
N THR A 4 4.37 -10.71 -6.43
CA THR A 4 3.41 -10.14 -5.47
C THR A 4 1.98 -10.66 -5.67
N ALA A 5 1.58 -10.97 -6.91
CA ALA A 5 0.27 -11.54 -7.19
C ALA A 5 0.20 -13.00 -6.72
N ASP A 6 1.28 -13.75 -6.90
CA ASP A 6 1.44 -15.14 -6.43
C ASP A 6 1.45 -15.18 -4.89
N ASP A 7 2.21 -14.31 -4.23
CA ASP A 7 2.27 -14.19 -2.75
C ASP A 7 0.90 -13.85 -2.14
N LEU A 8 0.07 -13.11 -2.88
CA LEU A 8 -1.28 -12.73 -2.47
C LEU A 8 -2.36 -13.71 -2.94
N PHE A 9 -1.99 -14.78 -3.65
CA PHE A 9 -2.91 -15.76 -4.26
C PHE A 9 -3.99 -15.11 -5.13
N ILE A 10 -3.64 -14.05 -5.87
CA ILE A 10 -4.56 -13.33 -6.78
C ILE A 10 -4.01 -13.27 -8.19
N HIS A 11 -4.90 -13.10 -9.17
CA HIS A 11 -4.48 -12.85 -10.54
C HIS A 11 -3.79 -11.48 -10.68
N ARG A 12 -2.77 -11.38 -11.54
CA ARG A 12 -1.99 -10.15 -11.76
C ARG A 12 -2.86 -8.94 -12.12
N ASN A 13 -3.96 -9.13 -12.85
CA ASN A 13 -4.86 -8.03 -13.23
C ASN A 13 -5.66 -7.52 -12.03
N THR A 14 -6.04 -8.41 -11.11
CA THR A 14 -6.70 -8.02 -9.85
C THR A 14 -5.74 -7.18 -9.00
N LEU A 15 -4.46 -7.57 -8.94
CA LEU A 15 -3.44 -6.74 -8.29
C LEU A 15 -3.32 -5.36 -8.96
N ILE A 16 -3.20 -5.31 -10.30
CA ILE A 16 -3.12 -4.05 -11.05
C ILE A 16 -4.33 -3.15 -10.79
N TYR A 17 -5.54 -3.72 -10.76
CA TYR A 17 -6.77 -2.99 -10.46
C TYR A 17 -6.73 -2.39 -9.06
N ARG A 18 -6.32 -3.16 -8.05
CA ARG A 18 -6.17 -2.69 -6.67
C ARG A 18 -5.15 -1.55 -6.57
N LEU A 19 -3.99 -1.67 -7.23
CA LEU A 19 -2.99 -0.61 -7.27
C LEU A 19 -3.53 0.68 -7.93
N SER A 20 -4.32 0.55 -9.00
CA SER A 20 -4.97 1.70 -9.64
C SER A 20 -6.03 2.34 -8.74
N LYS A 21 -6.78 1.55 -7.96
CA LYS A 21 -7.70 2.07 -6.95
C LYS A 21 -6.97 2.89 -5.87
N ILE A 22 -5.80 2.44 -5.42
CA ILE A 22 -4.97 3.17 -4.44
C ILE A 22 -4.48 4.49 -5.04
N GLU A 23 -3.99 4.48 -6.28
CA GLU A 23 -3.56 5.68 -6.98
C GLU A 23 -4.71 6.69 -7.15
N LYS A 24 -5.92 6.22 -7.50
CA LYS A 24 -7.11 7.08 -7.59
C LYS A 24 -7.53 7.69 -6.25
N ALA A 25 -7.40 6.95 -5.15
CA ALA A 25 -7.83 7.40 -3.83
C ALA A 25 -6.82 8.34 -3.17
N THR A 26 -5.52 8.13 -3.42
CA THR A 26 -4.43 8.83 -2.72
C THR A 26 -3.70 9.85 -3.59
N GLY A 27 -3.79 9.73 -4.92
CA GLY A 27 -2.98 10.51 -5.87
C GLY A 27 -1.54 9.99 -6.05
N TYR A 28 -1.13 8.95 -5.32
CA TYR A 28 0.23 8.40 -5.36
C TYR A 28 0.24 7.03 -6.04
N ASN A 29 1.13 6.83 -7.02
CA ASN A 29 1.20 5.58 -7.78
C ASN A 29 2.11 4.55 -7.09
N PRO A 30 1.59 3.44 -6.53
CA PRO A 30 2.41 2.48 -5.78
C PRO A 30 3.43 1.72 -6.66
N LYS A 31 3.34 1.83 -7.99
CA LYS A 31 4.32 1.24 -8.92
C LYS A 31 5.57 2.11 -9.08
N ARG A 32 5.49 3.41 -8.73
CA ARG A 32 6.63 4.34 -8.75
C ARG A 32 7.27 4.33 -7.37
N PHE A 33 8.57 4.06 -7.31
CA PHE A 33 9.29 3.91 -6.04
C PHE A 33 9.11 5.10 -5.09
N LYS A 34 9.23 6.34 -5.59
CA LYS A 34 9.08 7.57 -4.77
C LYS A 34 7.69 7.68 -4.13
N ASP A 35 6.66 7.35 -4.88
CA ASP A 35 5.27 7.40 -4.43
C ASP A 35 4.99 6.25 -3.45
N ALA A 36 5.51 5.05 -3.75
CA ALA A 36 5.44 3.89 -2.86
C ALA A 36 6.11 4.15 -1.50
N LEU A 37 7.28 4.80 -1.49
CA LEU A 37 7.98 5.18 -0.26
C LEU A 37 7.14 6.18 0.56
N THR A 38 6.53 7.16 -0.11
CA THR A 38 5.62 8.11 0.55
C THR A 38 4.44 7.39 1.20
N LEU A 39 3.77 6.50 0.46
CA LEU A 39 2.67 5.68 0.98
C LEU A 39 3.13 4.82 2.17
N GLN A 40 4.33 4.24 2.10
CA GLN A 40 4.89 3.41 3.17
C GLN A 40 5.14 4.22 4.46
N LEU A 41 5.69 5.43 4.33
CA LEU A 41 5.92 6.32 5.48
C LEU A 41 4.60 6.69 6.16
N VAL A 42 3.55 6.99 5.39
CA VAL A 42 2.21 7.28 5.93
C VAL A 42 1.67 6.08 6.71
N LEU A 43 1.81 4.86 6.18
CA LEU A 43 1.37 3.63 6.86
C LEU A 43 2.14 3.35 8.15
N TRP A 44 3.44 3.66 8.20
CA TRP A 44 4.22 3.53 9.44
C TRP A 44 3.81 4.56 10.48
N SER A 45 3.54 5.79 10.07
CA SER A 45 3.04 6.85 10.97
C SER A 45 1.67 6.50 11.56
N ASP A 46 0.74 5.94 10.77
CA ASP A 46 -0.57 5.47 11.27
C ASP A 46 -0.43 4.33 12.30
N LYS A 47 0.48 3.38 12.05
CA LYS A 47 0.74 2.28 12.99
C LYS A 47 1.28 2.75 14.33
N LYS A 48 2.15 3.76 14.33
CA LYS A 48 2.70 4.34 15.55
C LYS A 48 1.62 4.97 16.42
N LEU A 49 0.71 5.73 15.81
CA LEU A 49 -0.37 6.41 16.52
C LEU A 49 -1.32 5.41 17.20
N LYS A 50 -1.65 4.30 16.55
CA LYS A 50 -2.48 3.25 17.16
C LYS A 50 -1.78 2.51 18.29
N SER A 51 -0.48 2.22 18.16
CA SER A 51 0.25 1.56 19.25
C SER A 51 0.35 2.41 20.51
N GLU A 52 0.35 3.73 20.37
CA GLU A 52 0.36 4.68 21.49
C GLU A 52 -1.04 4.83 22.11
N GLU A 53 -2.12 4.76 21.31
CA GLU A 53 -3.51 4.79 21.81
C GLU A 53 -3.90 3.55 22.64
N PHE A 54 -3.34 2.36 22.36
CA PHE A 54 -3.61 1.14 23.14
C PHE A 54 -2.60 0.91 24.29
N ALA A 55 -1.62 1.81 24.45
CA ALA A 55 -0.62 1.74 25.52
C ALA A 55 -1.02 2.53 26.79
N TYR A 56 -2.26 3.02 26.85
CA TYR A 56 -2.87 3.74 27.99
C TYR A 56 -4.21 3.10 28.35
#